data_AF-A0AAQ4ERL5-F1
#
_entry.id   AF-A0AAQ4ERL5-F1
#
_cell.length_a   1.000
_cell.length_b   1.000
_cell.length_c   1.000
_cell.angle_alpha   90.00
_cell.angle_beta   90.00
_cell.angle_gamma   90.00
#
_symmetry.space_group_name_H-M   'P 1'
#
loop_
_entity.id
_entity.type
_entity.pdbx_description
1 polymer ?
#
loop_
_entity_poly.entity_id
_entity_poly.type
_entity_poly.pdbx_seq_one_letter_code
_entity_poly.pdbx_strand_id
1 'polypeptide(L)'
;MEVSRAMLLFAAALLSYVAASSAAKCSMHGFCDSKNKLPCIYNGVPKPVTDESARTIMKEACGDYFAIHGDSLCCDAAQIKELAKQVKALEGLGLRRCEACYANFQKLLCNMACSPHQGDWLRVFHYDEEPHEVAEQAAFYVDYKTLRNLYGSCINAKKFLRFVPLSFAYCGQDYHNCTMNLWYGALGKRRAGLTSLDVTYEPVDQEAIFTGLREYRPFQDSMYGCNETVSGKTCSCEDCEAVCEDADDAVKPVPLST
;
A
#
# COMPACT_ATOMS: atom_id res chain seq x y z
N MET A 1 51.47 -14.73 15.78
CA MET A 1 50.16 -15.40 16.02
C MET A 1 49.12 -14.47 16.62
N GLU A 2 49.46 -13.59 17.56
CA GLU A 2 48.48 -12.69 18.20
C GLU A 2 47.87 -11.63 17.26
N VAL A 3 48.68 -11.06 16.36
CA VAL A 3 48.23 -10.05 15.38
C VAL A 3 47.13 -10.59 14.45
N SER A 4 47.22 -11.87 14.06
CA SER A 4 46.23 -12.51 13.19
C SER A 4 44.91 -12.77 13.90
N ARG A 5 44.94 -13.03 15.21
CA ARG A 5 43.74 -13.16 16.05
C ARG A 5 43.04 -11.82 16.25
N ALA A 6 43.80 -10.75 16.48
CA ALA A 6 43.25 -9.40 16.62
C ALA A 6 42.58 -8.91 15.31
N MET A 7 43.17 -9.18 14.15
CA MET A 7 42.55 -8.85 12.84
C MET A 7 41.26 -9.64 12.59
N LEU A 8 41.23 -10.93 12.93
CA LEU A 8 40.02 -11.76 12.78
C LEU A 8 38.89 -11.30 13.71
N LEU A 9 39.22 -10.90 14.94
CA LEU A 9 38.24 -10.35 15.88
C LEU A 9 37.72 -8.99 15.43
N PHE A 10 38.58 -8.11 14.90
CA PHE A 10 38.16 -6.84 14.32
C PHE A 10 37.29 -7.02 13.08
N ALA A 11 37.65 -7.94 12.18
CA ALA A 11 36.84 -8.25 11.00
C ALA A 11 35.48 -8.85 11.39
N ALA A 12 35.43 -9.75 12.38
CA ALA A 12 34.18 -10.29 12.90
C ALA A 12 33.33 -9.22 13.60
N ALA A 13 33.94 -8.29 14.33
CA ALA A 13 33.25 -7.16 14.95
C ALA A 13 32.70 -6.17 13.89
N LEU A 14 33.46 -5.89 12.83
CA LEU A 14 33.02 -5.10 11.68
C LEU A 14 31.90 -5.79 10.91
N LEU A 15 32.00 -7.10 10.63
CA LEU A 15 30.93 -7.89 10.00
C LEU A 15 29.66 -7.92 10.86
N SER A 16 29.81 -8.04 12.18
CA SER A 16 28.70 -7.98 13.14
C SER A 16 28.07 -6.58 13.20
N TYR A 17 28.89 -5.52 13.12
CA TYR A 17 28.43 -4.13 13.11
C TYR A 17 27.71 -3.78 11.79
N VAL A 18 28.23 -4.26 10.65
CA VAL A 18 27.58 -4.09 9.34
C VAL A 18 26.29 -4.92 9.25
N ALA A 19 26.24 -6.11 9.84
CA ALA A 19 25.01 -6.90 9.96
C ALA A 19 23.98 -6.29 10.93
N ALA A 20 24.45 -5.53 11.94
CA ALA A 20 23.62 -4.82 12.91
C ALA A 20 23.22 -3.39 12.46
N SER A 21 23.76 -2.88 11.35
CA SER A 21 23.17 -1.78 10.60
C SER A 21 21.89 -2.29 9.94
N SER A 22 20.88 -2.63 10.74
CA SER A 22 19.54 -2.86 10.24
C SER A 22 19.09 -1.55 9.59
N ALA A 23 19.04 -1.52 8.27
CA ALA A 23 18.31 -0.47 7.55
C ALA A 23 16.97 -0.26 8.28
N ALA A 24 16.66 1.00 8.60
CA ALA A 24 15.45 1.34 9.33
C ALA A 24 14.24 0.65 8.69
N LYS A 25 13.69 -0.34 9.39
CA LYS A 25 12.69 -1.26 8.86
C LYS A 25 11.28 -0.69 8.91
N CYS A 26 11.06 0.24 9.84
CA CYS A 26 9.86 1.06 9.92
C CYS A 26 10.18 2.50 9.55
N SER A 27 9.15 3.23 9.16
CA SER A 27 9.19 4.69 9.02
C SER A 27 8.27 5.39 10.01
N MET A 28 7.24 4.70 10.48
CA MET A 28 6.32 5.20 11.50
C MET A 28 5.93 4.11 12.49
N HIS A 29 5.51 4.52 13.70
CA HIS A 29 4.96 3.62 14.72
C HIS A 29 4.24 4.41 15.83
N GLY A 30 3.02 4.02 16.19
CA GLY A 30 2.17 4.71 17.16
C GLY A 30 1.68 6.09 16.70
N PHE A 31 0.87 6.74 17.52
CA PHE A 31 0.35 8.10 17.28
C PHE A 31 0.95 9.13 18.25
N CYS A 32 1.70 10.10 17.71
CA CYS A 32 2.25 11.21 18.48
C CYS A 32 1.22 12.34 18.63
N ASP A 33 0.34 12.52 17.64
CA ASP A 33 -0.90 13.28 17.80
C ASP A 33 -2.09 12.33 17.77
N SER A 34 -2.48 11.87 18.95
CA SER A 34 -3.62 10.97 19.13
C SER A 34 -4.98 11.61 18.78
N LYS A 35 -5.09 12.94 18.78
CA LYS A 35 -6.33 13.65 18.45
C LYS A 35 -6.56 13.64 16.96
N ASN A 36 -5.53 13.99 16.19
CA ASN A 36 -5.60 14.03 14.72
C ASN A 36 -5.15 12.71 14.06
N LYS A 37 -4.79 11.70 14.86
CA LYS A 37 -4.30 10.39 14.42
C LYS A 37 -3.03 10.47 13.57
N LEU A 38 -2.17 11.46 13.82
CA LEU A 38 -0.90 11.56 13.10
C LEU A 38 0.14 10.62 13.75
N PRO A 39 0.81 9.78 12.94
CA PRO A 39 1.75 8.83 13.47
C PRO A 39 3.06 9.49 13.93
N CYS A 40 3.82 8.79 14.76
CA CYS A 40 5.19 9.17 15.06
C CYS A 40 6.15 8.72 13.96
N ILE A 41 7.14 9.53 13.62
CA ILE A 41 8.32 9.13 12.85
C ILE A 41 9.11 8.12 13.68
N TYR A 42 9.38 6.95 13.11
CA TYR A 42 10.06 5.86 13.80
C TYR A 42 10.90 5.05 12.82
N ASN A 43 12.23 5.10 13.00
CA ASN A 43 13.22 4.42 12.15
C ASN A 43 13.75 3.10 12.75
N GLY A 44 13.03 2.50 13.70
CA GLY A 44 13.48 1.30 14.39
C GLY A 44 13.04 0.00 13.73
N VAL A 45 13.16 -1.09 14.49
CA VAL A 45 12.71 -2.43 14.10
C VAL A 45 11.20 -2.60 14.33
N PRO A 46 10.53 -3.50 13.58
CA PRO A 46 9.13 -3.85 13.82
C PRO A 46 8.92 -4.39 15.24
N LYS A 47 7.74 -4.16 15.81
CA LYS A 47 7.41 -4.56 17.18
C LYS A 47 6.29 -5.60 17.21
N PRO A 48 6.33 -6.58 18.14
CA PRO A 48 5.27 -7.57 18.28
C PRO A 48 3.90 -6.93 18.57
N VAL A 49 2.88 -7.34 17.82
CA VAL A 49 1.48 -7.00 18.09
C VAL A 49 0.89 -8.08 18.99
N THR A 50 0.89 -7.83 20.30
CA THR A 50 0.42 -8.77 21.33
C THR A 50 -1.06 -8.60 21.71
N ASP A 51 -1.71 -7.52 21.26
CA ASP A 51 -3.12 -7.26 21.57
C ASP A 51 -4.02 -8.15 20.70
N GLU A 52 -4.69 -9.13 21.29
CA GLU A 52 -5.53 -10.11 20.58
C GLU A 52 -6.71 -9.48 19.82
N SER A 53 -7.26 -8.37 20.35
CA SER A 53 -8.32 -7.64 19.65
C SER A 53 -7.80 -7.01 18.37
N ALA A 54 -6.63 -6.36 18.42
CA ALA A 54 -5.96 -5.82 17.24
C ALA A 54 -5.58 -6.92 16.26
N ARG A 55 -5.13 -8.08 16.75
CA ARG A 55 -4.81 -9.22 15.88
C ARG A 55 -6.03 -9.71 15.10
N THR A 56 -7.19 -9.77 15.76
CA THR A 56 -8.47 -10.11 15.14
C THR A 56 -8.88 -9.07 14.10
N ILE A 57 -8.82 -7.78 14.45
CA ILE A 57 -9.15 -6.67 13.54
C ILE A 57 -8.24 -6.66 12.31
N MET A 58 -6.94 -6.89 12.49
CA MET A 58 -5.99 -6.99 11.38
C MET A 58 -6.35 -8.15 10.45
N LYS A 59 -6.81 -9.28 10.99
CA LYS A 59 -7.24 -10.41 10.18
C LYS A 59 -8.45 -10.08 9.33
N GLU A 60 -9.43 -9.38 9.90
CA GLU A 60 -10.61 -8.91 9.17
C GLU A 60 -10.25 -7.87 8.09
N ALA A 61 -9.35 -6.94 8.42
CA ALA A 61 -9.00 -5.82 7.55
C ALA A 61 -7.94 -6.16 6.50
N CYS A 62 -7.04 -7.10 6.74
CA CYS A 62 -5.88 -7.39 5.89
C CYS A 62 -5.68 -8.88 5.59
N GLY A 63 -6.63 -9.75 5.96
CA GLY A 63 -6.53 -11.20 5.77
C GLY A 63 -5.47 -11.84 6.67
N ASP A 64 -4.86 -12.93 6.23
CA ASP A 64 -3.86 -13.69 7.01
C ASP A 64 -2.48 -12.99 7.06
N TYR A 65 -2.44 -11.67 7.25
CA TYR A 65 -1.24 -10.84 7.22
C TYR A 65 -0.15 -11.31 8.20
N PHE A 66 -0.53 -11.72 9.42
CA PHE A 66 0.41 -12.27 10.40
C PHE A 66 1.01 -13.61 9.99
N ALA A 67 0.29 -14.42 9.22
CA ALA A 67 0.84 -15.69 8.72
C ALA A 67 1.91 -15.45 7.65
N ILE A 68 1.79 -14.36 6.90
CA ILE A 68 2.73 -13.98 5.83
C ILE A 68 3.95 -13.24 6.39
N HIS A 69 3.73 -12.29 7.31
CA HIS A 69 4.76 -11.34 7.74
C HIS A 69 5.29 -11.55 9.16
N GLY A 70 4.72 -12.49 9.93
CA GLY A 70 5.03 -12.68 11.33
C GLY A 70 4.27 -11.71 12.25
N ASP A 71 4.51 -11.81 13.56
CA ASP A 71 3.78 -11.05 14.59
C ASP A 71 4.31 -9.64 14.83
N SER A 72 5.49 -9.32 14.29
CA SER A 72 6.20 -8.07 14.51
C SER A 72 6.00 -7.13 13.33
N LEU A 73 5.28 -6.03 13.55
CA LEU A 73 4.83 -5.09 12.50
C LEU A 73 5.30 -3.66 12.79
N CYS A 74 5.21 -2.79 11.78
CA CYS A 74 5.50 -1.35 11.94
C CYS A 74 4.26 -0.54 12.38
N CYS A 75 3.27 -1.19 12.97
CA CYS A 75 2.07 -0.55 13.47
C CYS A 75 1.64 -1.14 14.81
N ASP A 76 1.05 -0.31 15.67
CA ASP A 76 0.50 -0.75 16.95
C ASP A 76 -1.01 -1.04 16.89
N ALA A 77 -1.57 -1.47 18.03
CA ALA A 77 -2.99 -1.79 18.14
C ALA A 77 -3.92 -0.61 17.79
N ALA A 78 -3.51 0.64 18.05
CA ALA A 78 -4.31 1.81 17.72
C ALA A 78 -4.27 2.12 16.22
N GLN A 79 -3.09 1.98 15.60
CA GLN A 79 -2.93 2.13 14.15
C GLN A 79 -3.66 1.02 13.37
N ILE A 80 -3.67 -0.22 13.86
CA ILE A 80 -4.44 -1.31 13.26
C ILE A 80 -5.94 -1.01 13.26
N LYS A 81 -6.47 -0.47 14.38
CA LYS A 81 -7.87 -0.04 14.47
C LYS A 81 -8.19 1.06 13.47
N GLU A 82 -7.25 1.96 13.22
CA GLU A 82 -7.43 3.04 12.24
C GLU A 82 -7.33 2.53 10.79
N LEU A 83 -6.35 1.66 10.52
CA LEU A 83 -6.21 0.97 9.23
C LEU A 83 -7.47 0.21 8.84
N ALA A 84 -8.10 -0.49 9.79
CA ALA A 84 -9.35 -1.20 9.52
C ALA A 84 -10.48 -0.26 9.07
N LYS A 85 -10.55 0.97 9.62
CA LYS A 85 -11.50 1.97 9.14
C LYS A 85 -11.15 2.47 7.75
N GLN A 86 -9.86 2.69 7.47
CA GLN A 86 -9.37 3.13 6.16
C GLN A 86 -9.65 2.11 5.07
N VAL A 87 -9.39 0.82 5.35
CA VAL A 87 -9.76 -0.29 4.45
C VAL A 87 -11.27 -0.33 4.25
N LYS A 88 -12.07 -0.22 5.31
CA LYS A 88 -13.53 -0.17 5.18
C LYS A 88 -14.03 1.05 4.39
N ALA A 89 -13.33 2.18 4.44
CA ALA A 89 -13.70 3.37 3.68
C ALA A 89 -13.61 3.15 2.15
N LEU A 90 -12.81 2.18 1.69
CA LEU A 90 -12.81 1.74 0.28
C LEU A 90 -14.19 1.27 -0.20
N GLU A 91 -15.00 0.69 0.70
CA GLU A 91 -16.37 0.27 0.40
C GLU A 91 -17.28 1.47 0.12
N GLY A 92 -17.12 2.56 0.89
CA GLY A 92 -17.87 3.81 0.69
C GLY A 92 -17.53 4.50 -0.64
N LEU A 93 -16.33 4.24 -1.16
CA LEU A 93 -15.92 4.64 -2.50
C LEU A 93 -16.48 3.69 -3.59
N GLY A 94 -17.12 2.58 -3.21
CA GLY A 94 -17.69 1.62 -4.17
C GLY A 94 -16.64 0.80 -4.90
N LEU A 95 -15.44 0.68 -4.33
CA LEU A 95 -14.37 -0.19 -4.85
C LEU A 95 -14.73 -1.69 -4.71
N ARG A 96 -15.66 -2.04 -3.80
CA ARG A 96 -16.24 -3.40 -3.67
C ARG A 96 -17.09 -3.86 -4.86
N ARG A 97 -17.36 -2.99 -5.85
CA ARG A 97 -18.00 -3.41 -7.11
C ARG A 97 -17.08 -4.30 -7.95
N CYS A 98 -15.78 -4.19 -7.73
CA CYS A 98 -14.76 -5.04 -8.36
C CYS A 98 -13.84 -5.58 -7.26
N GLU A 99 -13.94 -6.87 -6.96
CA GLU A 99 -13.22 -7.49 -5.84
C GLU A 99 -11.69 -7.44 -6.04
N ALA A 100 -11.21 -7.58 -7.29
CA ALA A 100 -9.80 -7.42 -7.64
C ALA A 100 -9.27 -6.02 -7.25
N CYS A 101 -10.01 -4.97 -7.62
CA CYS A 101 -9.67 -3.59 -7.26
C CYS A 101 -9.60 -3.39 -5.74
N TYR A 102 -10.63 -3.85 -5.02
CA TYR A 102 -10.67 -3.75 -3.57
C TYR A 102 -9.49 -4.47 -2.91
N ALA A 103 -9.21 -5.72 -3.32
CA ALA A 103 -8.13 -6.52 -2.77
C ALA A 103 -6.75 -5.90 -3.03
N ASN A 104 -6.52 -5.33 -4.22
CA ASN A 104 -5.27 -4.64 -4.53
C ASN A 104 -5.06 -3.41 -3.65
N PHE A 105 -6.09 -2.59 -3.44
CA PHE A 105 -6.00 -1.43 -2.54
C PHE A 105 -5.83 -1.81 -1.09
N GLN A 106 -6.59 -2.80 -0.62
CA GLN A 106 -6.45 -3.35 0.72
C GLN A 106 -5.00 -3.75 0.95
N LYS A 107 -4.41 -4.51 0.02
CA LYS A 107 -3.01 -4.92 0.04
C LYS A 107 -2.04 -3.73 0.08
N LEU A 108 -2.27 -2.71 -0.73
CA LEU A 108 -1.45 -1.48 -0.76
C LEU A 108 -1.50 -0.75 0.59
N LEU A 109 -2.70 -0.52 1.15
CA LEU A 109 -2.87 0.16 2.43
C LEU A 109 -2.27 -0.63 3.60
N CYS A 110 -2.49 -1.94 3.66
CA CYS A 110 -1.94 -2.79 4.72
C CYS A 110 -0.40 -2.78 4.71
N ASN A 111 0.22 -2.86 3.52
CA ASN A 111 1.68 -2.80 3.40
C ASN A 111 2.26 -1.42 3.72
N MET A 112 1.59 -0.36 3.28
CA MET A 112 2.00 1.00 3.64
C MET A 112 1.94 1.22 5.15
N ALA A 113 0.87 0.78 5.81
CA ALA A 113 0.62 1.08 7.21
C ALA A 113 1.40 0.18 8.18
N CYS A 114 1.52 -1.11 7.88
CA CYS A 114 1.90 -2.11 8.87
C CYS A 114 3.06 -3.04 8.46
N SER A 115 3.54 -3.01 7.21
CA SER A 115 4.61 -3.92 6.78
C SER A 115 5.83 -3.86 7.70
N PRO A 116 6.45 -5.01 8.05
CA PRO A 116 7.71 -5.04 8.78
C PRO A 116 8.90 -4.47 7.98
N HIS A 117 8.68 -4.14 6.71
CA HIS A 117 9.64 -3.55 5.78
C HIS A 117 9.20 -2.16 5.30
N GLN A 118 8.24 -1.53 5.97
CA GLN A 118 7.71 -0.22 5.61
C GLN A 118 8.80 0.83 5.31
N GLY A 119 9.91 0.79 6.05
CA GLY A 119 11.02 1.72 5.91
C GLY A 119 11.80 1.61 4.59
N ASP A 120 11.62 0.51 3.84
CA ASP A 120 12.25 0.32 2.54
C ASP A 120 11.60 1.21 1.47
N TRP A 121 10.29 1.49 1.56
CA TRP A 121 9.53 2.21 0.53
C TRP A 121 8.78 3.45 1.01
N LEU A 122 8.58 3.62 2.32
CA LEU A 122 7.85 4.74 2.87
C LEU A 122 8.82 5.75 3.46
N ARG A 123 8.79 7.00 3.00
CA ARG A 123 9.48 8.12 3.64
C ARG A 123 8.45 9.00 4.32
N VAL A 124 8.59 9.26 5.61
CA VAL A 124 7.72 10.17 6.36
C VAL A 124 8.46 11.45 6.74
N PHE A 125 7.75 12.56 6.80
CA PHE A 125 8.28 13.87 7.15
C PHE A 125 7.16 14.80 7.66
N HIS A 126 7.56 15.94 8.23
CA HIS A 126 6.69 17.00 8.71
C HIS A 126 6.72 18.22 7.78
N TYR A 127 5.78 19.15 7.94
CA TYR A 127 5.72 20.38 7.12
C TYR A 127 6.80 21.38 7.51
N ASP A 128 7.10 21.48 8.80
CA ASP A 128 8.02 22.49 9.34
C ASP A 128 9.49 22.12 9.10
N GLU A 129 10.37 23.11 9.10
CA GLU A 129 11.82 22.88 9.08
C GLU A 129 12.37 22.43 10.45
N GLU A 130 11.63 22.72 11.51
CA GLU A 130 11.98 22.31 12.87
C GLU A 130 11.71 20.81 13.08
N PRO A 131 12.72 20.01 13.45
CA PRO A 131 12.54 18.58 13.65
C PRO A 131 11.55 18.26 14.77
N HIS A 132 10.52 17.47 14.46
CA HIS A 132 9.63 16.91 15.47
C HIS A 132 9.20 15.49 15.14
N GLU A 133 8.66 14.79 16.14
CA GLU A 133 8.35 13.37 16.02
C GLU A 133 7.04 13.08 15.26
N VAL A 134 6.17 14.07 15.04
CA VAL A 134 4.92 13.86 14.29
C VAL A 134 5.18 13.75 12.79
N ALA A 135 4.67 12.72 12.14
CA ALA A 135 4.67 12.57 10.69
C ALA A 135 3.37 13.13 10.09
N GLU A 136 3.48 14.09 9.17
CA GLU A 136 2.34 14.76 8.55
C GLU A 136 2.21 14.45 7.06
N GLN A 137 3.32 14.09 6.43
CA GLN A 137 3.41 13.74 5.03
C GLN A 137 4.20 12.44 4.84
N ALA A 138 3.90 11.73 3.76
CA ALA A 138 4.74 10.64 3.29
C ALA A 138 4.89 10.65 1.77
N ALA A 139 6.08 10.26 1.33
CA ALA A 139 6.31 9.77 -0.02
C ALA A 139 6.33 8.24 0.05
N PHE A 140 5.39 7.60 -0.64
CA PHE A 140 5.30 6.15 -0.74
C PHE A 140 5.79 5.74 -2.13
N TYR A 141 7.01 5.22 -2.18
CA TYR A 141 7.64 4.75 -3.41
C TYR A 141 7.11 3.38 -3.78
N VAL A 142 6.52 3.27 -4.95
CA VAL A 142 5.89 2.02 -5.43
C VAL A 142 6.32 1.77 -6.86
N ASP A 143 6.57 0.50 -7.20
CA ASP A 143 6.84 0.10 -8.57
C ASP A 143 5.73 0.60 -9.52
N TYR A 144 6.13 1.23 -10.62
CA TYR A 144 5.19 1.79 -11.59
C TYR A 144 4.19 0.76 -12.11
N LYS A 145 4.64 -0.49 -12.37
CA LYS A 145 3.74 -1.55 -12.87
C LYS A 145 2.75 -1.95 -11.79
N THR A 146 3.18 -2.03 -10.52
CA THR A 146 2.28 -2.29 -9.39
C THR A 146 1.18 -1.22 -9.31
N LEU A 147 1.52 0.09 -9.33
CA LEU A 147 0.50 1.16 -9.32
C LEU A 147 -0.38 1.13 -10.57
N ARG A 148 0.21 0.96 -11.75
CA ARG A 148 -0.53 0.91 -13.02
C ARG A 148 -1.53 -0.25 -13.06
N ASN A 149 -1.13 -1.43 -12.59
CA ASN A 149 -2.00 -2.61 -12.60
C ASN A 149 -3.15 -2.45 -11.58
N LEU A 150 -2.86 -1.92 -10.39
CA LEU A 150 -3.90 -1.60 -9.41
C LEU A 150 -4.89 -0.56 -9.97
N TYR A 151 -4.38 0.54 -10.55
CA TYR A 151 -5.21 1.53 -11.23
C TYR A 151 -6.07 0.91 -12.34
N GLY A 152 -5.48 0.09 -13.21
CA GLY A 152 -6.18 -0.61 -14.28
C GLY A 152 -7.24 -1.60 -13.79
N SER A 153 -7.06 -2.19 -12.60
CA SER A 153 -8.07 -3.07 -12.00
C SER A 153 -9.31 -2.32 -11.51
N CYS A 154 -9.20 -1.00 -11.31
CA CYS A 154 -10.24 -0.17 -10.71
C CYS A 154 -10.96 0.75 -11.70
N ILE A 155 -10.27 1.16 -12.76
CA ILE A 155 -10.76 2.20 -13.66
C ILE A 155 -11.28 1.59 -14.95
N ASN A 156 -12.59 1.70 -15.15
CA ASN A 156 -13.21 1.53 -16.46
C ASN A 156 -13.51 2.92 -17.06
N ALA A 157 -12.77 3.30 -18.10
CA ALA A 157 -12.90 4.59 -18.78
C ALA A 157 -14.34 4.82 -19.32
N LYS A 158 -15.06 3.76 -19.71
CA LYS A 158 -16.46 3.84 -20.19
C LYS A 158 -17.47 4.18 -19.08
N LYS A 159 -17.07 4.10 -17.80
CA LYS A 159 -17.90 4.37 -16.61
C LYS A 159 -17.58 5.69 -15.93
N PHE A 160 -16.35 6.20 -16.05
CA PHE A 160 -15.97 7.49 -15.47
C PHE A 160 -16.84 8.67 -15.97
N LEU A 161 -17.46 8.52 -17.15
CA LEU A 161 -18.44 9.46 -17.71
C LEU A 161 -19.88 9.27 -17.17
N ARG A 162 -20.23 8.11 -16.61
CA ARG A 162 -21.60 7.77 -16.16
C ARG A 162 -21.84 8.00 -14.66
N PHE A 163 -20.79 8.00 -13.83
CA PHE A 163 -20.89 8.24 -12.38
C PHE A 163 -20.04 9.46 -11.97
N VAL A 164 -20.52 10.65 -12.34
CA VAL A 164 -19.88 11.95 -12.05
C VAL A 164 -19.50 12.13 -10.57
N PRO A 165 -20.34 11.80 -9.57
CA PRO A 165 -19.97 12.03 -8.17
C PRO A 165 -18.78 11.19 -7.71
N LEU A 166 -18.69 9.96 -8.19
CA LEU A 166 -17.62 9.04 -7.80
C LEU A 166 -16.31 9.40 -8.49
N SER A 167 -16.42 9.74 -9.77
CA SER A 167 -15.31 10.20 -10.59
C SER A 167 -14.71 11.50 -10.05
N PHE A 168 -15.58 12.42 -9.61
CA PHE A 168 -15.18 13.64 -8.91
C PHE A 168 -14.53 13.35 -7.54
N ALA A 169 -15.06 12.40 -6.76
CA ALA A 169 -14.46 11.99 -5.49
C ALA A 169 -13.05 11.44 -5.67
N TYR A 170 -12.79 10.80 -6.81
CA TYR A 170 -11.53 10.17 -7.14
C TYR A 170 -10.49 11.09 -7.78
N CYS A 171 -10.90 12.09 -8.55
CA CYS A 171 -9.96 12.81 -9.41
C CYS A 171 -10.25 14.32 -9.48
N GLY A 172 -11.20 14.79 -8.66
CA GLY A 172 -11.57 16.19 -8.57
C GLY A 172 -12.23 16.74 -9.83
N GLN A 173 -11.96 18.00 -10.12
CA GLN A 173 -12.58 18.74 -11.23
C GLN A 173 -12.26 18.13 -12.61
N ASP A 174 -11.09 17.49 -12.75
CA ASP A 174 -10.61 16.89 -14.00
C ASP A 174 -11.06 15.42 -14.17
N TYR A 175 -12.16 15.02 -13.52
CA TYR A 175 -12.59 13.63 -13.49
C TYR A 175 -12.77 13.00 -14.86
N HIS A 176 -13.16 13.75 -15.88
CA HIS A 176 -13.29 13.26 -17.25
C HIS A 176 -11.98 12.66 -17.81
N ASN A 177 -10.82 13.11 -17.32
CA ASN A 177 -9.49 12.63 -17.67
C ASN A 177 -8.75 12.16 -16.42
N CYS A 178 -9.39 11.31 -15.63
CA CYS A 178 -8.78 10.80 -14.41
C CYS A 178 -7.58 9.91 -14.69
N THR A 179 -6.39 10.50 -14.79
CA THR A 179 -5.13 9.78 -14.90
C THR A 179 -4.79 9.07 -13.59
N MET A 180 -3.88 8.10 -13.67
CA MET A 180 -3.31 7.42 -12.50
C MET A 180 -2.81 8.41 -11.43
N ASN A 181 -2.10 9.46 -11.87
CA ASN A 181 -1.53 10.46 -10.96
C ASN A 181 -2.62 11.30 -10.26
N LEU A 182 -3.66 11.71 -10.98
CA LEU A 182 -4.79 12.44 -10.38
C LEU A 182 -5.53 11.58 -9.35
N TRP A 183 -5.72 10.31 -9.68
CA TRP A 183 -6.40 9.35 -8.83
C TRP A 183 -5.67 9.12 -7.50
N TYR A 184 -4.39 8.73 -7.58
CA TYR A 184 -3.56 8.55 -6.39
C TYR A 184 -3.35 9.86 -5.63
N GLY A 185 -3.23 10.98 -6.34
CA GLY A 185 -3.10 12.30 -5.74
C GLY A 185 -4.32 12.70 -4.90
N ALA A 186 -5.53 12.34 -5.31
CA ALA A 186 -6.74 12.59 -4.52
C ALA A 186 -6.88 11.61 -3.35
N LEU A 187 -6.65 10.32 -3.60
CA LEU A 187 -6.79 9.25 -2.59
C LEU A 187 -5.72 9.33 -1.49
N GLY A 188 -4.56 9.91 -1.80
CA GLY A 188 -3.47 10.11 -0.84
C GLY A 188 -3.70 11.27 0.14
N LYS A 189 -4.67 12.15 -0.11
CA LYS A 189 -4.98 13.22 0.85
C LYS A 189 -5.76 12.69 2.03
N ARG A 190 -5.44 13.17 3.23
CA ARG A 190 -6.16 12.81 4.47
C ARG A 190 -7.67 12.90 4.35
N ARG A 191 -8.17 13.90 3.63
CA ARG A 191 -9.61 14.12 3.41
C ARG A 191 -10.33 12.95 2.70
N ALA A 192 -9.60 12.11 1.98
CA ALA A 192 -10.14 10.91 1.35
C ALA A 192 -10.45 9.81 2.37
N GLY A 193 -9.91 9.90 3.59
CA GLY A 193 -10.17 8.95 4.67
C GLY A 193 -9.48 7.60 4.51
N LEU A 194 -8.54 7.47 3.57
CA LEU A 194 -7.78 6.24 3.32
C LEU A 194 -6.42 6.23 4.04
N THR A 195 -5.97 7.37 4.55
CA THR A 195 -4.67 7.55 5.19
C THR A 195 -4.79 8.53 6.35
N SER A 196 -3.93 8.40 7.37
CA SER A 196 -3.94 9.32 8.51
C SER A 196 -3.07 10.57 8.30
N LEU A 197 -2.31 10.63 7.21
CA LEU A 197 -1.37 11.70 6.85
C LEU A 197 -1.42 11.89 5.33
N ASP A 198 -0.89 13.00 4.81
CA ASP A 198 -0.93 13.23 3.36
C ASP A 198 0.13 12.38 2.67
N VAL A 199 -0.31 11.43 1.85
CA VAL A 199 0.54 10.48 1.13
C VAL A 199 0.64 10.91 -0.33
N THR A 200 1.86 10.98 -0.83
CA THR A 200 2.16 11.05 -2.26
C THR A 200 2.60 9.66 -2.71
N TYR A 201 1.85 9.05 -3.63
CA TYR A 201 2.23 7.80 -4.26
C TYR A 201 3.20 8.11 -5.40
N GLU A 202 4.44 7.69 -5.23
CA GLU A 202 5.54 7.99 -6.15
C GLU A 202 5.80 6.76 -7.03
N PRO A 203 5.40 6.75 -8.31
CA PRO A 203 5.72 5.66 -9.22
C PRO A 203 7.22 5.64 -9.53
N VAL A 204 7.83 4.45 -9.42
CA VAL A 204 9.26 4.26 -9.65
C VAL A 204 9.48 3.07 -10.60
N ASP A 205 10.31 3.24 -11.63
CA ASP A 205 10.69 2.17 -12.58
C ASP A 205 12.06 1.53 -12.25
N GLN A 206 12.75 2.05 -11.24
CA GLN A 206 14.09 1.63 -10.80
C GLN A 206 13.98 0.72 -9.57
N GLU A 207 14.92 -0.21 -9.42
CA GLU A 207 14.98 -1.11 -8.26
C GLU A 207 15.24 -0.37 -6.93
N ALA A 208 15.92 0.77 -7.01
CA ALA A 208 16.21 1.61 -5.86
C ALA A 208 16.31 3.09 -6.26
N ILE A 209 15.97 3.96 -5.32
CA ILE A 209 16.16 5.41 -5.40
C ILE A 209 16.91 5.90 -4.18
N PHE A 210 17.58 7.04 -4.33
CA PHE A 210 18.37 7.64 -3.25
C PHE A 210 17.82 9.02 -2.90
N THR A 211 17.52 9.22 -1.62
CA THR A 211 17.28 10.55 -1.04
C THR A 211 18.44 10.87 -0.10
N GLY A 212 19.37 11.71 -0.56
CA GLY A 212 20.62 11.94 0.16
C GLY A 212 21.42 10.64 0.27
N LEU A 213 21.71 10.20 1.51
CA LEU A 213 22.43 8.96 1.77
C LEU A 213 21.52 7.74 1.99
N ARG A 214 20.19 7.92 1.95
CA ARG A 214 19.23 6.83 2.20
C ARG A 214 18.74 6.22 0.89
N GLU A 215 18.91 4.91 0.78
CA GLU A 215 18.30 4.07 -0.25
C GLU A 215 16.84 3.78 0.11
N TYR A 216 15.96 3.85 -0.87
CA TYR A 216 14.59 3.32 -0.81
C TYR A 216 14.39 2.34 -1.95
N ARG A 217 13.80 1.19 -1.64
CA ARG A 217 13.40 0.16 -2.59
C ARG A 217 11.88 0.23 -2.75
N PRO A 218 11.36 0.53 -3.95
CA PRO A 218 9.93 0.68 -4.14
C PRO A 218 9.16 -0.57 -3.74
N PHE A 219 7.98 -0.38 -3.14
CA PHE A 219 7.07 -1.49 -2.89
C PHE A 219 6.69 -2.14 -4.23
N GLN A 220 6.92 -3.43 -4.34
CA GLN A 220 6.62 -4.19 -5.53
C GLN A 220 5.83 -5.44 -5.15
N ASP A 221 4.68 -5.60 -5.77
CA ASP A 221 3.88 -6.81 -5.61
C ASP A 221 2.98 -7.04 -6.83
N SER A 222 2.55 -8.29 -7.00
CA SER A 222 1.56 -8.65 -8.00
C SER A 222 0.18 -8.12 -7.59
N MET A 223 -0.51 -7.55 -8.57
CA MET A 223 -1.85 -6.98 -8.45
C MET A 223 -2.79 -7.75 -9.37
N TYR A 224 -3.97 -8.08 -8.87
CA TYR A 224 -5.00 -8.79 -9.63
C TYR A 224 -5.53 -7.92 -10.77
N GLY A 225 -5.61 -8.48 -11.97
CA GLY A 225 -6.40 -7.94 -13.07
C GLY A 225 -7.90 -7.97 -12.74
N CYS A 226 -8.67 -7.06 -13.31
CA CYS A 226 -10.11 -6.98 -13.03
C CYS A 226 -10.91 -8.20 -13.57
N ASN A 227 -10.34 -8.96 -14.50
CA ASN A 227 -10.90 -10.21 -15.01
C ASN A 227 -10.55 -11.44 -14.14
N GLU A 228 -9.71 -11.28 -13.12
CA GLU A 228 -9.38 -12.36 -12.20
C GLU A 228 -10.47 -12.55 -11.14
N THR A 229 -10.68 -13.81 -10.74
CA THR A 229 -11.60 -14.15 -9.65
C THR A 229 -10.88 -14.02 -8.31
N VAL A 230 -11.29 -13.05 -7.51
CA VAL A 230 -10.75 -12.83 -6.16
C VAL A 230 -11.85 -13.11 -5.16
N SER A 231 -11.56 -13.87 -4.10
CA SER A 231 -12.55 -14.24 -3.06
C SER A 231 -13.87 -14.81 -3.64
N GLY A 232 -13.78 -15.56 -4.74
CA GLY A 232 -14.93 -16.17 -5.42
C GLY A 232 -15.77 -15.21 -6.27
N LYS A 233 -15.30 -13.98 -6.51
CA LYS A 233 -16.00 -12.98 -7.32
C LYS A 233 -15.09 -12.39 -8.40
N THR A 234 -15.61 -12.32 -9.61
CA THR A 234 -14.99 -11.59 -10.73
C THR A 234 -15.70 -10.24 -10.90
N CYS A 235 -15.01 -9.24 -11.42
CA CYS A 235 -15.63 -7.95 -11.69
C CYS A 235 -16.65 -8.08 -12.83
N SER A 236 -17.69 -7.23 -12.81
CA SER A 236 -18.68 -7.23 -13.88
C SER A 236 -18.09 -6.64 -15.16
N CYS A 237 -18.63 -6.98 -16.34
CA CYS A 237 -18.26 -6.33 -17.60
C CYS A 237 -18.47 -4.79 -17.55
N GLU A 238 -19.43 -4.31 -16.75
CA GLU A 238 -19.61 -2.87 -16.53
C GLU A 238 -18.45 -2.23 -15.76
N ASP A 239 -17.78 -2.98 -14.89
CA ASP A 239 -16.65 -2.53 -14.07
C ASP A 239 -15.29 -2.90 -14.68
N CYS A 240 -15.24 -3.86 -15.61
CA CYS A 240 -14.04 -4.37 -16.24
C CYS A 240 -14.30 -4.79 -17.70
N GLU A 241 -13.80 -4.01 -18.65
CA GLU A 241 -14.00 -4.30 -20.08
C GLU A 241 -13.33 -5.61 -20.52
N ALA A 242 -12.22 -5.99 -19.89
CA ALA A 242 -11.54 -7.26 -20.17
C ALA A 242 -12.41 -8.50 -19.89
N VAL A 243 -13.44 -8.39 -19.04
CA VAL A 243 -14.42 -9.48 -18.81
C VAL A 243 -15.44 -9.58 -19.95
N CYS A 244 -15.67 -8.50 -20.70
CA CYS A 244 -16.64 -8.48 -21.79
C CYS A 244 -16.17 -9.31 -22.99
N GLU A 245 -14.86 -9.33 -23.27
CA GLU A 245 -14.29 -10.08 -24.40
C GLU A 245 -14.38 -11.60 -24.19
N ASP A 246 -14.29 -12.07 -22.94
CA ASP A 246 -14.52 -13.49 -22.59
C ASP A 246 -16.00 -13.93 -22.74
N ALA A 247 -16.95 -12.98 -22.82
CA ALA A 247 -18.37 -13.29 -22.98
C ALA A 247 -18.77 -13.53 -24.45
N ASP A 248 -18.09 -12.91 -25.42
CA ASP A 248 -18.39 -13.07 -26.84
C ASP A 248 -17.88 -14.42 -27.39
N ASP A 249 -16.80 -14.98 -26.84
CA ASP A 249 -16.30 -16.31 -27.21
C ASP A 249 -17.18 -17.47 -26.68
N ALA A 250 -18.01 -17.21 -25.65
CA ALA A 250 -19.03 -18.15 -25.18
C ALA A 250 -20.28 -18.21 -26.09
N VAL A 251 -20.39 -17.28 -27.05
CA VAL A 251 -21.48 -17.21 -28.05
C VAL A 251 -20.93 -17.52 -29.45
N LYS A 252 -20.03 -18.49 -29.58
CA LYS A 252 -19.84 -19.14 -30.89
C LYS A 252 -20.93 -20.22 -31.04
N PRO A 253 -21.89 -20.07 -31.97
CA PRO A 253 -22.88 -21.12 -32.19
C PRO A 253 -22.16 -22.41 -32.60
N VAL A 254 -22.51 -23.50 -31.92
CA VAL A 254 -22.11 -24.86 -32.29
C VAL A 254 -22.46 -25.06 -33.78
N PRO A 255 -21.52 -25.45 -34.65
CA PRO A 255 -21.83 -25.75 -36.03
C PRO A 255 -22.88 -26.87 -36.05
N LEU A 256 -24.03 -26.62 -36.68
CA LEU A 256 -24.97 -27.69 -37.00
C LEU A 256 -24.24 -28.69 -37.88
N SER A 257 -23.99 -29.89 -37.33
CA SER A 257 -23.53 -31.04 -38.09
C SER A 257 -24.59 -31.39 -39.14
N THR A 258 -24.25 -31.20 -40.41
CA THR A 258 -24.94 -31.80 -41.57
C THR A 258 -24.55 -33.26 -41.72
#